data_AF-A0A521M8M9-F1
#
_entry.id   AF-A0A521M8M9-F1
#
_cell.length_a   1.000
_cell.length_b   1.000
_cell.length_c   1.000
_cell.angle_alpha   90.00
_cell.angle_beta   90.00
_cell.angle_gamma   90.00
#
_symmetry.space_group_name_H-M   'P 1'
#
loop_
_entity.id
_entity.type
_entity.pdbx_description
1 polymer ?
#
loop_
_entity_poly.entity_id
_entity_poly.type
_entity_poly.pdbx_seq_one_letter_code
_entity_poly.pdbx_strand_id
1 'polypeptide(L)'
;MADFTITQDTPLFEAANIASKSLGVAEAGTEIQGEVAQGFVKTRIDSVAVGDGFIAFQALRDKPTLPQPIADDRVGAFIALVTRMARDLKTDRDYLLAVAYAGTNNLKALGEDPKPIGPFQYKAEEWAAATTGGPARGRGFTPEDRYRWSSQAEVATCLTADLAKRFEEAVGAAPKFTELYFAQLYGEGALDLLKGDRASKCSDVIKDPAPSPFAAELKAGGDTIGQAVAKLELPLMTAYLAARVEIDKQPPVIRYFRVGEAEQAGDPPWVTVARAEMARGVSETPENKNTADIQAYLKVTGLDDPGGNTPWCGAFLAFCMKTCGIRDVEDSIRKPEGGKPGPAHASWWETWGSDVPAAASYPVGTVVVLNDANGAVAHVGLVVGSDAATLQVLGGNQGSPGKVSIVPYQVARIRKTRIMSVPVPAAVAGLTIDVAALQRVGASATPADADFVARAPGIVRDLMRDLPGLAAHQAGGILGNIGHECAGFRELVQLGMAEGTGGMGWCQWDGARRVAFLKWANDHVQPWRSPEANYSYLVHELRTTEAAALKALMRQTSLEAAVVSFDERFERSGVKALDKRVRYARLAMIAFGG
;
A
#
# COMPACT_ATOMS: atom_id res chain seq x y z
N MET A 1 20.66 18.31 29.07
CA MET A 1 19.71 19.42 28.89
C MET A 1 18.87 19.12 27.68
N ALA A 2 17.55 19.27 27.77
CA ALA A 2 16.63 19.09 26.67
C ALA A 2 16.16 20.47 26.17
N ASP A 3 15.88 20.54 24.86
CA ASP A 3 15.35 21.72 24.20
C ASP A 3 13.82 21.70 24.23
N PHE A 4 13.19 22.83 24.55
CA PHE A 4 11.73 22.96 24.58
C PHE A 4 11.28 24.27 23.95
N THR A 5 10.06 24.26 23.40
CA THR A 5 9.34 25.47 22.98
C THR A 5 8.19 25.71 23.96
N ILE A 6 8.04 26.94 24.45
CA ILE A 6 6.88 27.35 25.24
C ILE A 6 5.65 27.44 24.32
N THR A 7 4.59 26.70 24.62
CA THR A 7 3.40 26.58 23.74
C THR A 7 2.34 27.65 23.98
N GLN A 8 2.38 28.30 25.14
CA GLN A 8 1.45 29.34 25.57
C GLN A 8 2.12 30.22 26.62
N ASP A 9 1.71 31.47 26.75
CA ASP A 9 2.20 32.37 27.79
C ASP A 9 2.04 31.71 29.17
N THR A 10 3.14 31.60 29.90
CA THR A 10 3.17 30.82 31.15
C THR A 10 4.06 31.48 32.20
N PRO A 11 3.75 31.34 33.50
CA PRO A 11 4.63 31.85 34.55
C PRO A 11 5.98 31.11 34.60
N LEU A 12 7.07 31.85 34.81
CA LEU A 12 8.35 31.32 35.24
C LEU A 12 8.36 31.30 36.78
N PHE A 13 8.40 30.11 37.37
CA PHE A 13 8.29 29.93 38.81
C PHE A 13 9.67 29.94 39.50
N GLU A 14 9.72 30.41 40.75
CA GLU A 14 10.93 30.40 41.59
C GLU A 14 11.36 28.98 42.01
N ALA A 15 10.41 28.04 42.08
CA ALA A 15 10.65 26.63 42.39
C ALA A 15 9.80 25.71 41.49
N ALA A 16 10.12 24.40 41.44
CA ALA A 16 9.35 23.37 40.73
C ALA A 16 7.99 23.07 41.40
N ASN A 17 7.17 24.10 41.58
CA ASN A 17 5.87 24.05 42.22
C ASN A 17 5.00 25.21 41.71
N ILE A 18 3.81 24.92 41.18
CA ILE A 18 2.87 25.93 40.65
C ILE A 18 2.37 26.92 41.71
N ALA A 19 2.47 26.55 42.99
CA ALA A 19 2.11 27.43 44.11
C ALA A 19 3.26 28.37 44.52
N SER A 20 4.46 28.21 43.94
CA SER A 20 5.59 29.11 44.22
C SER A 20 5.44 30.46 43.53
N LYS A 21 6.24 31.44 43.96
CA LYS A 21 6.21 32.79 43.42
C LYS A 21 6.50 32.78 41.92
N SER A 22 5.66 33.46 41.14
CA SER A 22 5.97 33.79 39.74
C SER A 22 7.04 34.88 39.69
N LEU A 23 8.12 34.60 38.96
CA LEU A 23 9.21 35.53 38.66
C LEU A 23 8.90 36.44 37.47
N GLY A 24 7.91 36.07 36.65
CA GLY A 24 7.48 36.78 35.46
C GLY A 24 6.73 35.86 34.49
N VAL A 25 6.35 36.38 33.32
CA VAL A 25 5.67 35.61 32.27
C VAL A 25 6.67 35.32 31.16
N ALA A 26 6.80 34.05 30.78
CA ALA A 26 7.53 33.63 29.60
C ALA A 26 6.55 33.50 28.43
N GLU A 27 6.88 34.13 27.31
CA GLU A 27 5.99 34.24 26.14
C GLU A 27 5.94 32.95 25.33
N ALA A 28 4.78 32.66 24.73
CA ALA A 28 4.61 31.59 23.75
C ALA A 28 5.61 31.75 22.58
N GLY A 29 6.19 30.64 22.15
CA GLY A 29 7.24 30.61 21.12
C GLY A 29 8.66 30.84 21.64
N THR A 30 8.84 31.14 22.94
CA THR A 30 10.20 31.21 23.51
C THR A 30 10.84 29.83 23.53
N GLU A 31 12.06 29.75 23.01
CA GLU A 31 12.90 28.55 23.00
C GLU A 31 13.75 28.50 24.28
N ILE A 32 13.71 27.38 24.98
CA ILE A 32 14.40 27.21 26.26
C ILE A 32 15.19 25.90 26.30
N GLN A 33 16.33 25.92 26.97
CA GLN A 33 17.11 24.74 27.33
C GLN A 33 17.04 24.51 28.83
N GLY A 34 16.84 23.28 29.25
CA GLY A 34 16.74 23.01 30.68
C GLY A 34 16.86 21.57 31.11
N GLU A 35 16.84 21.40 32.42
CA GLU A 35 16.83 20.10 33.09
C GLU A 35 15.42 19.79 33.58
N VAL A 36 14.92 18.60 33.27
CA VAL A 36 13.58 18.17 33.69
C VAL A 36 13.62 17.77 35.16
N ALA A 37 12.77 18.38 35.98
CA ALA A 37 12.65 18.06 37.39
C ALA A 37 11.20 18.21 37.86
N GLN A 38 10.62 17.13 38.40
CA GLN A 38 9.33 17.14 39.11
C GLN A 38 8.15 17.74 38.32
N GLY A 39 8.06 17.49 37.01
CA GLY A 39 7.00 18.05 36.16
C GLY A 39 7.23 19.51 35.74
N PHE A 40 8.45 20.01 35.93
CA PHE A 40 8.93 21.30 35.45
C PHE A 40 10.22 21.13 34.65
N VAL A 41 10.59 22.18 33.92
CA VAL A 41 11.91 22.35 33.32
C VAL A 41 12.60 23.51 34.00
N LYS A 42 13.74 23.23 34.64
CA LYS A 42 14.62 24.25 35.19
C LYS A 42 15.38 24.90 34.04
N THR A 43 15.18 26.18 33.81
CA THR A 43 15.77 26.93 32.69
C THR A 43 16.09 28.37 33.09
N ARG A 44 16.82 29.08 32.23
CA ARG A 44 17.17 30.49 32.40
C ARG A 44 16.58 31.30 31.26
N ILE A 45 15.77 32.31 31.60
CA ILE A 45 15.15 33.22 30.64
C ILE A 45 15.46 34.65 31.10
N ASP A 46 16.61 35.18 30.67
CA ASP A 46 17.14 36.46 31.16
C ASP A 46 16.24 37.68 30.88
N SER A 47 15.36 37.59 29.88
CA SER A 47 14.35 38.62 29.60
C SER A 47 13.20 38.65 30.62
N VAL A 48 13.02 37.58 31.38
CA VAL A 48 11.92 37.43 32.36
C VAL A 48 12.43 37.65 33.78
N ALA A 49 13.54 37.02 34.16
CA ALA A 49 14.11 37.12 35.50
C ALA A 49 15.62 36.89 35.52
N VAL A 50 16.29 37.42 36.55
CA VAL A 50 17.71 37.17 36.79
C VAL A 50 17.88 35.79 37.45
N GLY A 51 18.55 34.87 36.75
CA GLY A 51 18.87 33.54 37.25
C GLY A 51 17.96 32.43 36.72
N ASP A 52 18.05 31.25 37.33
CA ASP A 52 17.25 30.10 36.92
C ASP A 52 15.81 30.21 37.46
N GLY A 53 14.85 29.69 36.70
CA GLY A 53 13.47 29.47 37.13
C GLY A 53 12.93 28.16 36.58
N PHE A 54 11.64 27.89 36.83
CA PHE A 54 10.98 26.64 36.49
C PHE A 54 9.74 26.90 35.65
N ILE A 55 9.63 26.25 34.49
CA ILE A 55 8.42 26.27 33.65
C ILE A 55 7.72 24.92 33.77
N ALA A 56 6.39 24.94 33.95
CA ALA A 56 5.61 23.71 34.06
C ALA A 56 5.58 22.95 32.73
N PHE A 57 5.77 21.63 32.79
CA PHE A 57 5.89 20.77 31.59
C PHE A 57 4.66 20.86 30.67
N GLN A 58 3.48 21.13 31.23
CA GLN A 58 2.22 21.30 30.48
C GLN A 58 2.22 22.51 29.52
N ALA A 59 3.08 23.50 29.75
CA ALA A 59 3.23 24.68 28.89
C ALA A 59 4.39 24.53 27.89
N LEU A 60 4.98 23.33 27.82
CA LEU A 60 6.15 23.04 27.00
C LEU A 60 5.83 21.97 25.97
N ARG A 61 6.47 22.09 24.82
CA ARG A 61 6.62 21.00 23.86
C ARG A 61 8.09 20.69 23.74
N ASP A 62 8.45 19.40 23.80
CA ASP A 62 9.79 18.97 23.43
C ASP A 62 10.12 19.53 22.04
N LYS A 63 11.32 20.09 21.91
CA LYS A 63 11.87 20.42 20.60
C LYS A 63 12.48 19.13 20.04
N PRO A 64 11.85 18.48 19.05
CA PRO A 64 12.44 17.31 18.43
C PRO A 64 13.77 17.68 17.77
N THR A 65 14.66 16.71 17.59
CA THR A 65 15.84 16.89 16.74
C THR A 65 15.36 17.12 15.30
N LEU A 66 15.55 18.32 14.77
CA LEU A 66 15.10 18.76 13.46
C LEU A 66 16.35 19.17 12.64
N PRO A 67 16.60 18.57 11.45
CA PRO A 67 15.77 17.56 10.80
C PRO A 67 15.76 16.23 11.55
N GLN A 68 14.62 15.55 11.50
CA GLN A 68 14.51 14.21 12.05
C GLN A 68 15.42 13.26 11.26
N PRO A 69 16.41 12.60 11.89
CA PRO A 69 17.24 11.63 11.20
C PRO A 69 16.41 10.41 10.77
N ILE A 70 16.87 9.75 9.69
CA ILE A 70 16.39 8.42 9.30
C ILE A 70 17.49 7.43 9.71
N ALA A 71 17.39 6.91 10.92
CA ALA A 71 18.29 5.85 11.38
C ALA A 71 18.16 4.59 10.52
N ASP A 72 19.18 3.73 10.50
CA ASP A 72 19.22 2.55 9.62
C ASP A 72 18.04 1.60 9.84
N ASP A 73 17.58 1.46 11.08
CA ASP A 73 16.39 0.68 11.45
C ASP A 73 15.06 1.31 11.01
N ARG A 74 15.07 2.59 10.63
CA ARG A 74 13.91 3.37 10.17
C ARG A 74 13.83 3.48 8.64
N VAL A 75 14.85 3.04 7.91
CA VAL A 75 14.87 3.06 6.43
C VAL A 75 13.72 2.24 5.86
N GLY A 76 13.41 1.07 6.43
CA GLY A 76 12.25 0.27 6.00
C GLY A 76 10.91 0.98 6.21
N ALA A 77 10.76 1.72 7.31
CA ALA A 77 9.56 2.52 7.58
C ALA A 77 9.41 3.69 6.61
N PHE A 78 10.53 4.34 6.23
CA PHE A 78 10.55 5.36 5.21
C PHE A 78 10.11 4.80 3.84
N ILE A 79 10.68 3.66 3.42
CA ILE A 79 10.31 2.99 2.17
C ILE A 79 8.82 2.59 2.17
N ALA A 80 8.31 2.04 3.26
CA ALA A 80 6.91 1.66 3.38
C ALA A 80 5.97 2.87 3.28
N LEU A 81 6.33 4.00 3.90
CA LEU A 81 5.58 5.24 3.83
C LEU A 81 5.52 5.80 2.40
N VAL A 82 6.68 5.91 1.74
CA VAL A 82 6.77 6.36 0.35
C VAL A 82 5.98 5.44 -0.57
N THR A 83 6.07 4.12 -0.35
CA THR A 83 5.30 3.12 -1.11
C THR A 83 3.80 3.31 -0.96
N ARG A 84 3.32 3.53 0.27
CA ARG A 84 1.89 3.78 0.53
C ARG A 84 1.42 5.08 -0.14
N MET A 85 2.15 6.17 0.06
CA MET A 85 1.80 7.47 -0.52
C MET A 85 1.81 7.42 -2.04
N ALA A 86 2.80 6.75 -2.63
CA ALA A 86 2.90 6.56 -4.06
C ALA A 86 1.71 5.78 -4.64
N ARG A 87 1.18 4.79 -3.90
CA ARG A 87 -0.08 4.11 -4.26
C ARG A 87 -1.28 5.06 -4.17
N ASP A 88 -1.43 5.74 -3.04
CA ASP A 88 -2.59 6.62 -2.77
C ASP A 88 -2.70 7.75 -3.81
N LEU A 89 -1.55 8.25 -4.27
CA LEU A 89 -1.47 9.36 -5.23
C LEU A 89 -1.11 8.93 -6.66
N LYS A 90 -1.05 7.61 -6.93
CA LYS A 90 -0.77 7.03 -8.25
C LYS A 90 0.50 7.61 -8.90
N THR A 91 1.58 7.67 -8.14
CA THR A 91 2.89 8.14 -8.61
C THR A 91 3.94 7.05 -8.46
N ASP A 92 5.14 7.25 -9.00
CA ASP A 92 6.21 6.26 -9.00
C ASP A 92 7.05 6.26 -7.72
N ARG A 93 6.99 5.16 -6.94
CA ARG A 93 7.80 4.92 -5.74
C ARG A 93 9.29 4.88 -6.06
N ASP A 94 9.68 4.22 -7.15
CA ASP A 94 11.08 4.03 -7.49
C ASP A 94 11.73 5.35 -7.87
N TYR A 95 10.99 6.21 -8.57
CA TYR A 95 11.38 7.59 -8.77
C TYR A 95 11.55 8.35 -7.44
N LEU A 96 10.55 8.32 -6.56
CA LEU A 96 10.60 9.02 -5.27
C LEU A 96 11.78 8.58 -4.40
N LEU A 97 12.06 7.27 -4.35
CA LEU A 97 13.20 6.73 -3.61
C LEU A 97 14.53 7.07 -4.28
N ALA A 98 14.61 7.04 -5.61
CA ALA A 98 15.81 7.45 -6.34
C ALA A 98 16.16 8.92 -6.06
N VAL A 99 15.16 9.81 -6.10
CA VAL A 99 15.33 11.24 -5.78
C VAL A 99 15.79 11.41 -4.33
N ALA A 100 15.14 10.74 -3.38
CA ALA A 100 15.50 10.84 -1.97
C ALA A 100 16.95 10.39 -1.72
N TYR A 101 17.39 9.29 -2.34
CA TYR A 101 18.75 8.77 -2.19
C TYR A 101 19.79 9.64 -2.91
N ALA A 102 19.48 10.12 -4.11
CA ALA A 102 20.38 10.97 -4.90
C ALA A 102 20.68 12.30 -4.20
N GLY A 103 19.65 12.93 -3.60
CA GLY A 103 19.78 14.22 -2.95
C GLY A 103 20.48 14.20 -1.59
N THR A 104 20.74 13.03 -1.00
CA THR A 104 21.13 12.91 0.42
C THR A 104 22.25 11.92 0.70
N ASN A 105 23.01 11.50 -0.31
CA ASN A 105 24.02 10.45 -0.16
C ASN A 105 23.44 9.20 0.54
N ASN A 106 22.39 8.63 -0.05
CA ASN A 106 21.67 7.47 0.48
C ASN A 106 21.07 7.70 1.88
N LEU A 107 20.39 8.83 2.07
CA LEU A 107 19.73 9.24 3.32
C LEU A 107 20.69 9.57 4.48
N LYS A 108 21.99 9.70 4.23
CA LYS A 108 23.01 9.98 5.25
C LYS A 108 23.28 11.47 5.45
N ALA A 109 23.01 12.30 4.45
CA ALA A 109 23.21 13.74 4.48
C ALA A 109 21.86 14.44 4.26
N LEU A 110 21.12 14.67 5.34
CA LEU A 110 19.79 15.28 5.28
C LEU A 110 19.81 16.82 5.29
N GLY A 111 21.00 17.44 5.23
CA GLY A 111 21.13 18.90 5.25
C GLY A 111 20.74 19.56 6.59
N GLU A 112 20.77 20.87 6.61
CA GLU A 112 20.52 21.72 7.78
C GLU A 112 19.88 23.05 7.33
N ASP A 113 19.07 23.68 8.17
CA ASP A 113 18.51 25.00 7.89
C ASP A 113 19.61 26.09 7.93
N PRO A 114 19.61 27.13 7.07
CA PRO A 114 18.62 27.53 6.06
C PRO A 114 18.73 26.83 4.69
N LYS A 115 19.59 25.81 4.57
CA LYS A 115 19.80 25.07 3.32
C LYS A 115 18.67 24.05 3.10
N PRO A 116 18.62 23.41 1.92
CA PRO A 116 17.78 22.24 1.70
C PRO A 116 17.88 21.20 2.81
N ILE A 117 16.72 20.67 3.26
CA ILE A 117 16.66 19.78 4.43
C ILE A 117 15.79 18.54 4.18
N GLY A 118 16.09 17.45 4.88
CA GLY A 118 15.39 16.16 4.89
C GLY A 118 15.56 15.33 3.61
N PRO A 119 14.88 14.17 3.49
CA PRO A 119 15.09 13.24 2.38
C PRO A 119 14.80 13.85 1.00
N PHE A 120 13.92 14.84 0.90
CA PHE A 120 13.56 15.49 -0.35
C PHE A 120 14.12 16.92 -0.49
N GLN A 121 15.02 17.32 0.42
CA GLN A 121 15.85 18.52 0.30
C GLN A 121 15.04 19.81 0.05
N TYR A 122 14.01 20.07 0.86
CA TYR A 122 13.19 21.28 0.71
C TYR A 122 13.78 22.49 1.43
N LYS A 123 13.82 23.65 0.77
CA LYS A 123 13.96 24.96 1.42
C LYS A 123 12.64 25.41 2.04
N ALA A 124 12.70 26.40 2.92
CA ALA A 124 11.51 26.97 3.56
C ALA A 124 10.52 27.54 2.52
N GLU A 125 11.02 28.26 1.52
CA GLU A 125 10.22 28.88 0.45
C GLU A 125 9.54 27.83 -0.44
N GLU A 126 10.26 26.77 -0.79
CA GLU A 126 9.74 25.65 -1.60
C GLU A 126 8.64 24.89 -0.85
N TRP A 127 8.85 24.64 0.44
CA TRP A 127 7.84 24.04 1.30
C TRP A 127 6.58 24.88 1.40
N ALA A 128 6.75 26.19 1.66
CA ALA A 128 5.64 27.12 1.72
C ALA A 128 4.87 27.14 0.40
N ALA A 129 5.56 27.24 -0.74
CA ALA A 129 4.94 27.21 -2.06
C ALA A 129 4.13 25.93 -2.29
N ALA A 130 4.68 24.76 -1.94
CA ALA A 130 4.01 23.47 -2.11
C ALA A 130 2.76 23.31 -1.23
N THR A 131 2.81 23.79 0.02
CA THR A 131 1.80 23.52 1.05
C THR A 131 0.73 24.60 1.19
N THR A 132 0.97 25.82 0.72
CA THR A 132 -0.03 26.92 0.74
C THR A 132 -0.75 27.08 -0.60
N GLY A 133 0.00 27.19 -1.70
CA GLY A 133 -0.57 27.39 -3.05
C GLY A 133 -0.53 26.15 -3.94
N GLY A 134 0.42 25.26 -3.70
CA GLY A 134 0.78 24.15 -4.56
C GLY A 134 -0.03 22.85 -4.36
N PRO A 135 0.45 21.74 -4.93
CA PRO A 135 -0.26 20.45 -4.93
C PRO A 135 -0.52 19.83 -3.55
N ALA A 136 0.20 20.24 -2.51
CA ALA A 136 0.00 19.76 -1.15
C ALA A 136 -0.94 20.65 -0.32
N ARG A 137 -1.56 21.67 -0.93
CA ARG A 137 -2.49 22.57 -0.23
C ARG A 137 -3.69 21.83 0.36
N GLY A 138 -4.18 22.32 1.50
CA GLY A 138 -5.33 21.76 2.20
C GLY A 138 -5.05 20.48 2.99
N ARG A 139 -3.79 20.01 3.05
CA ARG A 139 -3.38 18.84 3.85
C ARG A 139 -2.96 19.17 5.28
N GLY A 140 -3.01 20.46 5.67
CA GLY A 140 -2.79 20.89 7.06
C GLY A 140 -1.33 20.95 7.52
N PHE A 141 -0.36 20.98 6.59
CA PHE A 141 1.06 21.07 6.92
C PHE A 141 1.45 22.45 7.47
N THR A 142 2.28 22.48 8.50
CA THR A 142 2.89 23.69 9.05
C THR A 142 4.31 23.91 8.52
N PRO A 143 4.94 25.08 8.73
CA PRO A 143 6.36 25.29 8.40
C PRO A 143 7.29 24.29 9.10
N GLU A 144 6.96 23.88 10.33
CA GLU A 144 7.76 22.95 11.13
C GLU A 144 7.69 21.50 10.61
N ASP A 145 6.61 21.14 9.91
CA ASP A 145 6.50 19.81 9.30
C ASP A 145 7.54 19.58 8.21
N ARG A 146 8.14 20.64 7.65
CA ARG A 146 9.27 20.54 6.73
C ARG A 146 10.43 19.75 7.31
N TYR A 147 10.61 19.75 8.62
CA TYR A 147 11.73 19.06 9.26
C TYR A 147 11.48 17.56 9.51
N ARG A 148 10.27 17.06 9.20
CA ARG A 148 9.87 15.66 9.39
C ARG A 148 9.97 14.91 8.07
N TRP A 149 10.79 13.86 8.02
CA TRP A 149 10.95 13.05 6.81
C TRP A 149 9.63 12.43 6.32
N SER A 150 8.68 12.16 7.24
CA SER A 150 7.36 11.63 6.89
C SER A 150 6.48 12.64 6.16
N SER A 151 6.48 13.89 6.61
CA SER A 151 5.72 14.96 5.98
C SER A 151 6.32 15.31 4.62
N GLN A 152 7.66 15.30 4.51
CA GLN A 152 8.34 15.49 3.23
C GLN A 152 7.97 14.42 2.21
N ALA A 153 7.84 13.15 2.61
CA ALA A 153 7.43 12.09 1.70
C ALA A 153 6.06 12.36 1.08
N GLU A 154 5.11 12.88 1.87
CA GLU A 154 3.77 13.19 1.37
C GLU A 154 3.78 14.36 0.39
N VAL A 155 4.49 15.43 0.74
CA VAL A 155 4.64 16.62 -0.11
C VAL A 155 5.34 16.26 -1.42
N ALA A 156 6.42 15.46 -1.37
CA ALA A 156 7.13 14.98 -2.55
C ALA A 156 6.25 14.13 -3.47
N THR A 157 5.42 13.28 -2.87
CA THR A 157 4.45 12.46 -3.61
C THR A 157 3.40 13.33 -4.31
N CYS A 158 2.86 14.35 -3.64
CA CYS A 158 1.91 15.30 -4.22
C CYS A 158 2.53 16.09 -5.39
N LEU A 159 3.74 16.60 -5.20
CA LEU A 159 4.46 17.36 -6.23
C LEU A 159 4.79 16.49 -7.44
N THR A 160 5.22 15.25 -7.21
CA THR A 160 5.54 14.31 -8.30
C THR A 160 4.29 13.93 -9.08
N ALA A 161 3.18 13.63 -8.40
CA ALA A 161 1.92 13.29 -9.06
C ALA A 161 1.39 14.45 -9.92
N ASP A 162 1.44 15.68 -9.39
CA ASP A 162 1.07 16.89 -10.14
C ASP A 162 1.99 17.13 -11.34
N LEU A 163 3.31 17.01 -11.14
CA LEU A 163 4.28 17.21 -12.21
C LEU A 163 4.14 16.17 -13.32
N ALA A 164 3.95 14.89 -12.98
CA ALA A 164 3.74 13.82 -13.93
C ALA A 164 2.47 14.05 -14.76
N LYS A 165 1.39 14.48 -14.11
CA LYS A 165 0.13 14.84 -14.78
C LYS A 165 0.33 16.01 -15.75
N ARG A 166 0.95 17.11 -15.29
CA ARG A 166 1.24 18.28 -16.15
C ARG A 166 2.16 17.91 -17.31
N PHE A 167 3.13 17.02 -17.08
CA PHE A 167 3.99 16.52 -18.14
C PHE A 167 3.18 15.76 -19.20
N GLU A 168 2.32 14.83 -18.79
CA GLU A 168 1.48 14.06 -19.71
C GLU A 168 0.56 14.98 -20.52
N GLU A 169 -0.03 16.00 -19.88
CA GLU A 169 -0.85 17.01 -20.56
C GLU A 169 -0.04 17.85 -21.57
N ALA A 170 1.20 18.22 -21.23
CA ALA A 170 2.05 19.05 -22.08
C ALA A 170 2.67 18.28 -23.25
N VAL A 171 3.16 17.07 -22.99
CA VAL A 171 4.01 16.26 -23.89
C VAL A 171 3.22 15.16 -24.59
N GLY A 172 2.08 14.71 -24.03
CA GLY A 172 1.24 13.65 -24.59
C GLY A 172 1.75 12.23 -24.32
N ALA A 173 2.67 12.06 -23.39
CA ALA A 173 3.20 10.77 -22.97
C ALA A 173 3.57 10.80 -21.48
N ALA A 174 3.58 9.64 -20.84
CA ALA A 174 4.09 9.50 -19.47
C ALA A 174 5.60 9.84 -19.45
N PRO A 175 6.06 10.59 -18.43
CA PRO A 175 7.47 10.99 -18.36
C PRO A 175 8.39 9.85 -17.96
N LYS A 176 9.63 9.91 -18.45
CA LYS A 176 10.73 9.09 -17.91
C LYS A 176 11.25 9.68 -16.60
N PHE A 177 11.95 8.88 -15.78
CA PHE A 177 12.52 9.34 -14.51
C PHE A 177 13.47 10.54 -14.68
N THR A 178 14.30 10.51 -15.72
CA THR A 178 15.23 11.61 -16.02
C THR A 178 14.51 12.90 -16.45
N GLU A 179 13.34 12.78 -17.09
CA GLU A 179 12.54 13.93 -17.52
C GLU A 179 11.76 14.55 -16.35
N LEU A 180 11.19 13.70 -15.47
CA LEU A 180 10.61 14.15 -14.21
C LEU A 180 11.66 14.86 -13.35
N TYR A 181 12.84 14.27 -13.21
CA TYR A 181 13.90 14.83 -12.38
C TYR A 181 14.46 16.12 -12.98
N PHE A 182 14.63 16.18 -14.31
CA PHE A 182 14.97 17.42 -14.99
C PHE A 182 13.95 18.51 -14.67
N ALA A 183 12.65 18.22 -14.79
CA ALA A 183 11.61 19.19 -14.51
C ALA A 183 11.56 19.61 -13.04
N GLN A 184 11.82 18.69 -12.11
CA GLN A 184 11.91 18.98 -10.69
C GLN A 184 13.09 19.89 -10.35
N LEU A 185 14.27 19.65 -10.92
CA LEU A 185 15.46 20.46 -10.68
C LEU A 185 15.38 21.83 -11.38
N TYR A 186 14.78 21.88 -12.57
CA TYR A 186 14.65 23.11 -13.34
C TYR A 186 13.58 24.03 -12.75
N GLY A 187 12.40 23.49 -12.43
CA GLY A 187 11.27 24.27 -11.94
C GLY A 187 10.34 24.76 -13.06
N GLU A 188 9.79 25.97 -12.91
CA GLU A 188 8.83 26.54 -13.86
C GLU A 188 9.45 26.69 -15.27
N GLY A 189 8.66 26.41 -16.32
CA GLY A 189 9.13 26.43 -17.71
C GLY A 189 9.84 25.15 -18.19
N ALA A 190 10.09 24.18 -17.31
CA ALA A 190 10.78 22.94 -17.71
C ALA A 190 10.02 22.14 -18.78
N LEU A 191 8.69 22.10 -18.71
CA LEU A 191 7.88 21.31 -19.65
C LEU A 191 7.95 21.88 -21.07
N ASP A 192 8.09 23.19 -21.23
CA ASP A 192 8.28 23.81 -22.56
C ASP A 192 9.61 23.39 -23.18
N LEU A 193 10.67 23.29 -22.36
CA LEU A 193 11.96 22.76 -22.80
C LEU A 193 11.86 21.27 -23.18
N LEU A 194 11.18 20.47 -22.37
CA LEU A 194 11.04 19.03 -22.60
C LEU A 194 10.11 18.70 -23.78
N LYS A 195 9.16 19.57 -24.10
CA LYS A 195 8.33 19.48 -25.30
C LYS A 195 9.06 19.93 -26.57
N GLY A 196 10.05 20.81 -26.41
CA GLY A 196 10.85 21.36 -27.50
C GLY A 196 11.83 20.38 -28.15
N ASP A 197 12.59 20.88 -29.13
CA ASP A 197 13.60 20.09 -29.84
C ASP A 197 14.77 19.73 -28.92
N ARG A 198 14.99 18.43 -28.71
CA ARG A 198 16.04 17.90 -27.83
C ARG A 198 17.46 18.17 -28.34
N ALA A 199 17.63 18.51 -29.61
CA ALA A 199 18.91 18.90 -30.18
C ALA A 199 19.25 20.40 -29.96
N SER A 200 18.29 21.21 -29.51
CA SER A 200 18.53 22.61 -29.21
C SER A 200 19.44 22.77 -27.99
N LYS A 201 20.38 23.73 -28.05
CA LYS A 201 21.23 24.09 -26.91
C LYS A 201 20.41 24.79 -25.84
N CYS A 202 20.59 24.39 -24.59
CA CYS A 202 19.93 25.00 -23.45
C CYS A 202 20.20 26.53 -23.39
N SER A 203 21.43 26.94 -23.65
CA SER A 203 21.84 28.35 -23.65
C SER A 203 21.15 29.21 -24.72
N ASP A 204 20.72 28.62 -25.82
CA ASP A 204 20.05 29.32 -26.92
C ASP A 204 18.54 29.46 -26.65
N VAL A 205 17.91 28.44 -26.05
CA VAL A 205 16.45 28.42 -25.84
C VAL A 205 15.99 28.99 -24.50
N ILE A 206 16.83 28.91 -23.46
CA ILE A 206 16.54 29.50 -22.16
C ILE A 206 16.84 30.99 -22.25
N LYS A 207 15.84 31.88 -22.19
CA LYS A 207 16.06 33.33 -22.14
C LYS A 207 16.26 33.77 -20.70
N ASP A 208 15.25 33.50 -19.89
CA ASP A 208 15.21 33.77 -18.46
C ASP A 208 15.19 32.42 -17.71
N PRO A 209 16.27 32.04 -17.02
CA PRO A 209 16.30 30.77 -16.29
C PRO A 209 15.36 30.84 -15.08
N ALA A 210 14.74 29.71 -14.76
CA ALA A 210 14.02 29.54 -13.50
C ALA A 210 14.95 29.80 -12.29
N PRO A 211 14.42 30.19 -11.11
CA PRO A 211 15.22 30.51 -9.94
C PRO A 211 15.78 29.23 -9.25
N SER A 212 16.49 28.41 -10.00
CA SER A 212 17.15 27.20 -9.53
C SER A 212 18.62 27.15 -9.99
N PRO A 213 19.53 26.56 -9.19
CA PRO A 213 20.92 26.39 -9.60
C PRO A 213 21.06 25.60 -10.91
N PHE A 214 20.20 24.61 -11.12
CA PHE A 214 20.21 23.77 -12.31
C PHE A 214 19.83 24.56 -13.56
N ALA A 215 18.79 25.41 -13.51
CA ALA A 215 18.42 26.25 -14.63
C ALA A 215 19.53 27.28 -14.99
N ALA A 216 20.19 27.85 -13.97
CA ALA A 216 21.33 28.74 -14.18
C ALA A 216 22.52 28.02 -14.82
N GLU A 217 22.82 26.79 -14.38
CA GLU A 217 23.86 25.95 -14.98
C GLU A 217 23.58 25.63 -16.45
N LEU A 218 22.34 25.22 -16.78
CA LEU A 218 21.95 24.93 -18.16
C LEU A 218 22.02 26.14 -19.08
N LYS A 219 21.70 27.34 -18.56
CA LYS A 219 21.81 28.59 -19.32
C LYS A 219 23.27 28.97 -19.60
N ALA A 220 24.17 28.75 -18.63
CA ALA A 220 25.59 29.04 -18.77
C ALA A 220 26.37 27.97 -19.55
N GLY A 221 25.84 26.75 -19.59
CA GLY A 221 26.47 25.60 -20.23
C GLY A 221 26.35 25.54 -21.76
N GLY A 222 26.95 24.51 -22.33
CA GLY A 222 26.92 24.24 -23.78
C GLY A 222 26.08 23.03 -24.19
N ASP A 223 25.44 22.35 -23.23
CA ASP A 223 24.68 21.13 -23.49
C ASP A 223 23.40 21.42 -24.28
N THR A 224 23.01 20.45 -25.09
CA THR A 224 21.64 20.34 -25.60
C THR A 224 20.68 19.87 -24.52
N ILE A 225 19.38 20.12 -24.70
CA ILE A 225 18.35 19.63 -23.76
C ILE A 225 18.45 18.10 -23.62
N GLY A 226 18.67 17.37 -24.71
CA GLY A 226 18.84 15.91 -24.69
C GLY A 226 20.06 15.47 -23.87
N GLN A 227 21.20 16.15 -24.01
CA GLN A 227 22.40 15.85 -23.23
C GLN A 227 22.22 16.17 -21.74
N ALA A 228 21.55 17.27 -21.41
CA ALA A 228 21.25 17.65 -20.03
C ALA A 228 20.38 16.59 -19.34
N VAL A 229 19.34 16.08 -20.02
CA VAL A 229 18.51 14.99 -19.50
C VAL A 229 19.30 13.68 -19.35
N ALA A 230 20.13 13.33 -20.34
CA ALA A 230 20.94 12.11 -20.30
C ALA A 230 21.95 12.09 -19.14
N LYS A 231 22.52 13.25 -18.77
CA LYS A 231 23.46 13.35 -17.63
C LYS A 231 22.81 13.02 -16.28
N LEU A 232 21.49 13.09 -16.18
CA LEU A 232 20.75 12.75 -14.96
C LEU A 232 20.55 11.24 -14.77
N GLU A 233 20.77 10.43 -15.82
CA GLU A 233 20.48 8.99 -15.79
C GLU A 233 21.37 8.23 -14.81
N LEU A 234 22.69 8.42 -14.88
CA LEU A 234 23.63 7.67 -14.05
C LEU A 234 23.46 7.96 -12.55
N PRO A 235 23.35 9.21 -12.09
CA PRO A 235 23.09 9.51 -10.68
C PRO A 235 21.77 8.90 -10.17
N LEU A 236 20.68 9.03 -10.93
CA LEU A 236 19.38 8.47 -10.56
C LEU A 236 19.41 6.94 -10.49
N MET A 237 20.00 6.29 -11.49
CA MET A 237 20.12 4.83 -11.52
C MET A 237 20.98 4.32 -10.36
N THR A 238 22.10 4.98 -10.06
CA THR A 238 22.95 4.62 -8.93
C THR A 238 22.20 4.75 -7.61
N ALA A 239 21.46 5.86 -7.41
CA ALA A 239 20.64 6.08 -6.24
C ALA A 239 19.50 5.05 -6.12
N TYR A 240 18.84 4.74 -7.23
CA TYR A 240 17.80 3.70 -7.26
C TYR A 240 18.38 2.32 -6.90
N LEU A 241 19.55 1.94 -7.42
CA LEU A 241 20.19 0.67 -7.08
C LEU A 241 20.53 0.59 -5.59
N ALA A 242 20.99 1.70 -4.98
CA ALA A 242 21.22 1.77 -3.54
C ALA A 242 19.91 1.66 -2.74
N ALA A 243 18.84 2.33 -3.16
CA ALA A 243 17.52 2.16 -2.57
C ALA A 243 16.99 0.73 -2.73
N ARG A 244 17.27 0.09 -3.87
CA ARG A 244 16.81 -1.26 -4.20
C ARG A 244 17.35 -2.30 -3.24
N VAL A 245 18.60 -2.18 -2.80
CA VAL A 245 19.17 -3.05 -1.76
C VAL A 245 18.31 -3.03 -0.49
N GLU A 246 17.75 -1.89 -0.12
CA GLU A 246 16.88 -1.75 1.06
C GLU A 246 15.43 -2.17 0.78
N ILE A 247 14.91 -1.92 -0.43
CA ILE A 247 13.61 -2.43 -0.90
C ILE A 247 13.59 -3.96 -0.86
N ASP A 248 14.70 -4.60 -1.24
CA ASP A 248 14.81 -6.06 -1.28
C ASP A 248 14.84 -6.71 0.11
N LYS A 249 15.05 -5.93 1.17
CA LYS A 249 14.89 -6.37 2.57
C LYS A 249 13.45 -6.25 3.07
N GLN A 250 12.56 -5.56 2.35
CA GLN A 250 11.19 -5.31 2.78
C GLN A 250 10.27 -6.50 2.51
N PRO A 251 9.15 -6.63 3.26
CA PRO A 251 8.13 -7.63 2.96
C PRO A 251 7.57 -7.45 1.53
N PRO A 252 7.07 -8.51 0.87
CA PRO A 252 6.60 -8.48 -0.51
C PRO A 252 5.62 -7.35 -0.86
N VAL A 253 4.70 -7.01 0.05
CA VAL A 253 3.73 -5.92 -0.12
C VAL A 253 4.38 -4.53 -0.24
N ILE A 254 5.64 -4.38 0.18
CA ILE A 254 6.44 -3.17 0.03
C ILE A 254 7.53 -3.34 -1.04
N ARG A 255 8.10 -4.55 -1.15
CA ARG A 255 9.13 -4.92 -2.15
C ARG A 255 8.62 -4.78 -3.57
N TYR A 256 7.41 -5.27 -3.83
CA TYR A 256 6.77 -5.22 -5.14
C TYR A 256 5.83 -4.01 -5.24
N PHE A 257 6.03 -3.20 -6.28
CA PHE A 257 5.30 -1.96 -6.49
C PHE A 257 5.17 -1.71 -7.99
N ARG A 258 3.99 -1.25 -8.43
CA ARG A 258 3.79 -0.63 -9.72
C ARG A 258 2.84 0.56 -9.57
N VAL A 259 3.09 1.59 -10.37
CA VAL A 259 2.21 2.76 -10.45
C VAL A 259 0.86 2.32 -10.99
N GLY A 260 -0.19 2.48 -10.17
CA GLY A 260 -1.55 2.07 -10.54
C GLY A 260 -1.88 0.59 -10.30
N GLU A 261 -0.99 -0.21 -9.69
CA GLU A 261 -1.40 -1.51 -9.12
C GLU A 261 -2.10 -1.29 -7.78
N ALA A 262 -3.42 -1.40 -7.78
CA ALA A 262 -4.03 -2.24 -6.76
C ALA A 262 -3.42 -3.64 -6.95
N GLU A 263 -3.11 -4.34 -5.86
CA GLU A 263 -2.92 -5.79 -5.88
C GLU A 263 -3.87 -6.39 -6.93
N GLN A 264 -3.37 -7.08 -7.97
CA GLN A 264 -4.28 -7.71 -8.93
C GLN A 264 -5.09 -8.70 -8.10
N ALA A 265 -6.33 -8.32 -7.79
CA ALA A 265 -7.33 -9.12 -7.11
C ALA A 265 -7.36 -10.48 -7.83
N GLY A 266 -6.66 -11.49 -7.31
CA GLY A 266 -6.44 -12.70 -8.11
C GLY A 266 -5.29 -13.56 -7.73
N ASP A 267 -4.12 -12.97 -7.87
CA ASP A 267 -2.95 -13.77 -8.08
C ASP A 267 -2.47 -14.25 -6.71
N PRO A 268 -2.37 -15.58 -6.49
CA PRO A 268 -1.71 -16.04 -5.29
C PRO A 268 -0.25 -15.57 -5.34
N PRO A 269 0.37 -15.24 -4.21
CA PRO A 269 1.65 -14.51 -4.19
C PRO A 269 2.80 -15.13 -5.01
N TRP A 270 2.79 -16.44 -5.27
CA TRP A 270 3.79 -17.10 -6.13
C TRP A 270 3.62 -16.80 -7.62
N VAL A 271 2.40 -16.48 -8.09
CA VAL A 271 2.16 -16.02 -9.48
C VAL A 271 2.70 -14.61 -9.67
N THR A 272 2.57 -13.76 -8.66
CA THR A 272 3.14 -12.41 -8.65
C THR A 272 4.66 -12.46 -8.85
N VAL A 273 5.36 -13.38 -8.18
CA VAL A 273 6.80 -13.61 -8.39
C VAL A 273 7.08 -14.09 -9.82
N ALA A 274 6.32 -15.07 -10.31
CA ALA A 274 6.54 -15.63 -11.64
C ALA A 274 6.38 -14.57 -12.76
N ARG A 275 5.39 -13.68 -12.64
CA ARG A 275 5.17 -12.59 -13.60
C ARG A 275 6.27 -11.54 -13.53
N ALA A 276 6.84 -11.31 -12.34
CA ALA A 276 7.98 -10.40 -12.18
C ALA A 276 9.23 -10.92 -12.92
N GLU A 277 9.54 -12.22 -12.81
CA GLU A 277 10.66 -12.83 -13.52
C GLU A 277 10.45 -12.85 -15.05
N MET A 278 9.21 -13.02 -15.51
CA MET A 278 8.87 -12.85 -16.92
C MET A 278 9.10 -11.41 -17.41
N ALA A 279 8.64 -10.42 -16.65
CA ALA A 279 8.81 -9.00 -16.99
C ALA A 279 10.28 -8.58 -17.01
N ARG A 280 11.11 -9.20 -16.16
CA ARG A 280 12.56 -9.03 -16.15
C ARG A 280 13.26 -9.64 -17.37
N GLY A 281 12.54 -10.42 -18.18
CA GLY A 281 13.06 -11.00 -19.42
C GLY A 281 14.03 -12.16 -19.21
N VAL A 282 13.92 -12.89 -18.08
CA VAL A 282 14.83 -13.99 -17.75
C VAL A 282 14.82 -15.05 -18.85
N SER A 283 16.00 -15.26 -19.44
CA SER A 283 16.22 -16.17 -20.55
C SER A 283 17.62 -16.75 -20.55
N GLU A 284 17.77 -17.91 -21.19
CA GLU A 284 19.05 -18.45 -21.63
C GLU A 284 19.63 -17.55 -22.73
N THR A 285 20.96 -17.42 -22.76
CA THR A 285 21.66 -16.79 -23.89
C THR A 285 22.27 -17.86 -24.81
N PRO A 286 22.60 -17.54 -26.07
CA PRO A 286 23.26 -18.48 -26.97
C PRO A 286 24.56 -19.07 -26.38
N GLU A 287 25.26 -18.29 -25.56
CA GLU A 287 26.55 -18.64 -24.95
C GLU A 287 26.39 -19.27 -23.55
N ASN A 288 25.26 -19.03 -22.87
CA ASN A 288 25.05 -19.51 -21.51
C ASN A 288 23.58 -19.88 -21.24
N LYS A 289 23.33 -21.18 -21.15
CA LYS A 289 22.02 -21.75 -20.78
C LYS A 289 21.75 -21.79 -19.27
N ASN A 290 22.73 -21.43 -18.45
CA ASN A 290 22.59 -21.34 -17.00
C ASN A 290 23.07 -19.95 -16.54
N THR A 291 22.33 -18.92 -16.94
CA THR A 291 22.59 -17.53 -16.53
C THR A 291 22.52 -17.38 -15.02
N ALA A 292 23.06 -16.30 -14.46
CA ALA A 292 23.07 -16.06 -13.01
C ALA A 292 21.67 -16.17 -12.38
N ASP A 293 20.64 -15.76 -13.13
CA ASP A 293 19.24 -15.86 -12.74
C ASP A 293 18.74 -17.31 -12.68
N ILE A 294 19.07 -18.11 -13.69
CA ILE A 294 18.69 -19.53 -13.74
C ILE A 294 19.46 -20.32 -12.66
N GLN A 295 20.72 -19.98 -12.40
CA GLN A 295 21.50 -20.53 -11.29
C GLN A 295 20.85 -20.23 -9.94
N ALA A 296 20.32 -19.02 -9.76
CA ALA A 296 19.60 -18.66 -8.54
C ALA A 296 18.36 -19.54 -8.33
N TYR A 297 17.62 -19.88 -9.39
CA TYR A 297 16.48 -20.80 -9.30
C TYR A 297 16.91 -22.22 -8.91
N LEU A 298 17.96 -22.75 -9.56
CA LEU A 298 18.47 -24.10 -9.30
C LEU A 298 18.98 -24.23 -7.86
N LYS A 299 19.68 -23.21 -7.36
CA LYS A 299 20.19 -23.17 -5.99
C LYS A 299 19.09 -23.31 -4.93
N VAL A 300 17.92 -22.70 -5.14
CA VAL A 300 16.76 -22.82 -4.22
C VAL A 300 16.29 -24.27 -4.08
N THR A 301 16.50 -25.10 -5.10
CA THR A 301 16.16 -26.54 -5.06
C THR A 301 17.25 -27.43 -4.47
N GLY A 302 18.41 -26.86 -4.12
CA GLY A 302 19.59 -27.60 -3.67
C GLY A 302 20.48 -28.13 -4.79
N LEU A 303 20.31 -27.64 -6.03
CA LEU A 303 21.20 -27.91 -7.15
C LEU A 303 22.13 -26.71 -7.34
N ASP A 304 23.35 -26.80 -6.81
CA ASP A 304 24.29 -25.65 -6.82
C ASP A 304 24.94 -25.41 -8.20
N ASP A 305 25.21 -26.47 -8.98
CA ASP A 305 25.56 -26.35 -10.41
C ASP A 305 25.42 -27.71 -11.16
N PRO A 306 24.25 -28.01 -11.75
CA PRO A 306 24.02 -29.27 -12.45
C PRO A 306 24.51 -29.27 -13.91
N GLY A 307 25.14 -28.18 -14.39
CA GLY A 307 25.61 -28.03 -15.76
C GLY A 307 24.57 -27.47 -16.75
N GLY A 308 25.04 -26.92 -17.87
CA GLY A 308 24.27 -26.06 -18.80
C GLY A 308 23.16 -26.71 -19.62
N ASN A 309 22.86 -28.01 -19.45
CA ASN A 309 21.72 -28.66 -20.11
C ASN A 309 20.61 -29.05 -19.12
N THR A 310 20.66 -28.54 -17.88
CA THR A 310 19.69 -28.90 -16.84
C THR A 310 18.36 -28.19 -17.07
N PRO A 311 17.24 -28.93 -17.22
CA PRO A 311 15.92 -28.32 -17.29
C PRO A 311 15.61 -27.57 -16.00
N TRP A 312 15.19 -26.30 -16.11
CA TRP A 312 15.00 -25.41 -14.96
C TRP A 312 13.53 -25.01 -14.72
N CYS A 313 12.57 -25.67 -15.37
CA CYS A 313 11.14 -25.39 -15.20
C CYS A 313 10.64 -25.61 -13.76
N GLY A 314 11.01 -26.73 -13.12
CA GLY A 314 10.66 -26.99 -11.71
C GLY A 314 11.42 -26.09 -10.74
N ALA A 315 12.67 -25.76 -11.06
CA ALA A 315 13.48 -24.84 -10.26
C ALA A 315 12.92 -23.42 -10.24
N PHE A 316 12.42 -22.93 -11.38
CA PHE A 316 11.72 -21.66 -11.47
C PHE A 316 10.45 -21.64 -10.60
N LEU A 317 9.63 -22.70 -10.63
CA LEU A 317 8.45 -22.78 -9.76
C LEU A 317 8.83 -22.82 -8.28
N ALA A 318 9.87 -23.58 -7.92
CA ALA A 318 10.36 -23.65 -6.55
C ALA A 318 10.83 -22.27 -6.06
N PHE A 319 11.53 -21.51 -6.92
CA PHE A 319 11.89 -20.13 -6.64
C PHE A 319 10.65 -19.26 -6.39
N CYS A 320 9.64 -19.33 -7.26
CA CYS A 320 8.39 -18.58 -7.10
C CYS A 320 7.71 -18.88 -5.77
N MET A 321 7.63 -20.15 -5.38
CA MET A 321 7.02 -20.57 -4.10
C MET A 321 7.86 -20.16 -2.89
N LYS A 322 9.19 -20.27 -2.95
CA LYS A 322 10.12 -19.93 -1.86
C LYS A 322 10.30 -18.43 -1.61
N THR A 323 9.79 -17.60 -2.50
CA THR A 323 9.95 -16.14 -2.44
C THR A 323 8.61 -15.40 -2.44
N CYS A 324 7.49 -16.14 -2.33
CA CYS A 324 6.15 -15.59 -2.41
C CYS A 324 5.68 -14.85 -1.14
N GLY A 325 6.36 -15.02 0.00
CA GLY A 325 6.02 -14.34 1.25
C GLY A 325 4.96 -15.01 2.09
N ILE A 326 4.46 -16.19 1.70
CA ILE A 326 3.57 -17.00 2.53
C ILE A 326 4.41 -18.13 3.12
N ARG A 327 4.63 -18.08 4.44
CA ARG A 327 5.50 -19.03 5.14
C ARG A 327 5.10 -20.50 4.91
N ASP A 328 3.80 -20.82 4.96
CA ASP A 328 3.31 -22.18 4.70
C ASP A 328 3.63 -22.64 3.27
N VAL A 329 3.65 -21.69 2.32
CA VAL A 329 4.03 -21.96 0.92
C VAL A 329 5.51 -22.15 0.75
N GLU A 330 6.30 -21.32 1.41
CA GLU A 330 7.75 -21.46 1.42
C GLU A 330 8.16 -22.79 2.05
N ASP A 331 7.61 -23.16 3.20
CA ASP A 331 7.93 -24.39 3.95
C ASP A 331 7.46 -25.68 3.25
N SER A 332 6.56 -25.58 2.28
CA SER A 332 6.12 -26.69 1.45
C SER A 332 7.19 -27.17 0.46
N ILE A 333 8.13 -26.30 0.10
CA ILE A 333 9.22 -26.62 -0.83
C ILE A 333 10.40 -27.19 -0.04
N ARG A 334 10.54 -28.52 -0.06
CA ARG A 334 11.52 -29.26 0.74
C ARG A 334 12.59 -29.89 -0.15
N LYS A 335 13.81 -29.99 0.38
CA LYS A 335 14.90 -30.75 -0.27
C LYS A 335 14.52 -32.23 -0.30
N PRO A 336 14.90 -32.97 -1.37
CA PRO A 336 14.59 -34.39 -1.46
C PRO A 336 15.33 -35.20 -0.38
N GLU A 337 14.62 -36.10 0.29
CA GLU A 337 15.20 -37.11 1.19
C GLU A 337 15.46 -38.41 0.42
N GLY A 338 16.63 -39.02 0.61
CA GLY A 338 16.92 -40.39 0.16
C GLY A 338 17.04 -40.60 -1.35
N GLY A 339 17.66 -39.68 -2.10
CA GLY A 339 17.98 -39.88 -3.52
C GLY A 339 16.80 -39.79 -4.50
N LYS A 340 15.62 -39.34 -4.03
CA LYS A 340 14.42 -39.12 -4.85
C LYS A 340 14.52 -37.80 -5.65
N PRO A 341 13.80 -37.65 -6.77
CA PRO A 341 13.72 -36.38 -7.50
C PRO A 341 13.21 -35.25 -6.60
N GLY A 342 13.90 -34.12 -6.57
CA GLY A 342 13.53 -32.93 -5.79
C GLY A 342 12.67 -31.92 -6.59
N PRO A 343 12.35 -30.75 -6.01
CA PRO A 343 11.46 -29.76 -6.62
C PRO A 343 11.96 -29.14 -7.93
N ALA A 344 13.24 -29.36 -8.29
CA ALA A 344 13.77 -29.05 -9.62
C ALA A 344 13.11 -29.87 -10.75
N HIS A 345 12.66 -31.09 -10.43
CA HIS A 345 12.07 -32.00 -11.40
C HIS A 345 10.56 -31.77 -11.54
N ALA A 346 10.06 -31.69 -12.77
CA ALA A 346 8.63 -31.52 -13.05
C ALA A 346 7.76 -32.60 -12.38
N SER A 347 8.24 -33.84 -12.28
CA SER A 347 7.52 -34.96 -11.65
C SER A 347 7.32 -34.81 -10.14
N TRP A 348 8.16 -34.05 -9.44
CA TRP A 348 8.02 -33.83 -8.00
C TRP A 348 6.74 -33.06 -7.67
N TRP A 349 6.35 -32.15 -8.57
CA TRP A 349 5.17 -31.31 -8.43
C TRP A 349 3.85 -32.09 -8.52
N GLU A 350 3.87 -33.36 -8.89
CA GLU A 350 2.68 -34.22 -8.87
C GLU A 350 2.21 -34.56 -7.46
N THR A 351 3.05 -34.39 -6.45
CA THR A 351 2.70 -34.70 -5.05
C THR A 351 2.64 -33.45 -4.17
N TRP A 352 2.87 -32.27 -4.74
CA TRP A 352 2.87 -31.00 -4.01
C TRP A 352 1.45 -30.46 -3.82
N GLY A 353 1.11 -29.94 -2.64
CA GLY A 353 -0.21 -29.35 -2.39
C GLY A 353 -1.38 -30.35 -2.50
N SER A 354 -2.57 -29.83 -2.77
CA SER A 354 -3.81 -30.59 -2.96
C SER A 354 -4.17 -30.74 -4.44
N ASP A 355 -4.83 -31.85 -4.78
CA ASP A 355 -5.36 -32.09 -6.12
C ASP A 355 -6.38 -31.04 -6.53
N VAL A 356 -6.24 -30.51 -7.74
CA VAL A 356 -7.29 -29.75 -8.42
C VAL A 356 -7.92 -30.65 -9.48
N PRO A 357 -9.18 -31.10 -9.34
CA PRO A 357 -9.83 -31.95 -10.33
C PRO A 357 -9.87 -31.32 -11.72
N ALA A 358 -9.97 -32.16 -12.76
CA ALA A 358 -10.14 -31.67 -14.12
C ALA A 358 -11.39 -30.78 -14.22
N ALA A 359 -11.21 -29.56 -14.71
CA ALA A 359 -12.24 -28.53 -14.79
C ALA A 359 -12.12 -27.76 -16.10
N ALA A 360 -13.20 -27.10 -16.52
CA ALA A 360 -13.22 -26.24 -17.71
C ALA A 360 -12.29 -25.02 -17.58
N SER A 361 -11.94 -24.63 -16.35
CA SER A 361 -10.95 -23.60 -16.03
C SER A 361 -10.27 -23.96 -14.73
N TYR A 362 -8.96 -23.70 -14.64
CA TYR A 362 -8.19 -23.90 -13.41
C TYR A 362 -7.98 -22.56 -12.70
N PRO A 363 -7.93 -22.52 -11.35
CA PRO A 363 -7.57 -21.31 -10.63
C PRO A 363 -6.19 -20.79 -11.06
N VAL A 364 -6.05 -19.48 -11.15
CA VAL A 364 -4.74 -18.84 -11.41
C VAL A 364 -3.77 -19.23 -10.29
N GLY A 365 -2.55 -19.61 -10.67
CA GLY A 365 -1.54 -20.13 -9.76
C GLY A 365 -1.64 -21.61 -9.44
N THR A 366 -2.59 -22.32 -10.05
CA THR A 366 -2.54 -23.79 -10.10
C THR A 366 -1.23 -24.23 -10.75
N VAL A 367 -0.49 -25.10 -10.09
CA VAL A 367 0.66 -25.79 -10.67
C VAL A 367 0.14 -26.86 -11.62
N VAL A 368 0.60 -26.85 -12.87
CA VAL A 368 0.26 -27.85 -13.89
C VAL A 368 1.51 -28.62 -14.31
N VAL A 369 1.44 -29.94 -14.21
CA VAL A 369 2.45 -30.88 -14.71
C VAL A 369 1.96 -31.43 -16.05
N LEU A 370 2.83 -31.39 -17.06
CA LEU A 370 2.50 -31.68 -18.46
C LEU A 370 3.32 -32.86 -19.00
N ASN A 371 2.67 -33.68 -19.84
CA ASN A 371 3.30 -34.74 -20.61
C ASN A 371 4.00 -34.20 -21.88
N ASP A 372 5.06 -34.88 -22.34
CA ASP A 372 5.55 -34.78 -23.73
C ASP A 372 4.60 -35.49 -24.72
N ALA A 373 4.99 -35.51 -25.99
CA ALA A 373 4.23 -36.18 -27.05
C ALA A 373 4.13 -37.71 -26.86
N ASN A 374 5.00 -38.32 -26.06
CA ASN A 374 5.05 -39.76 -25.80
C ASN A 374 4.37 -40.15 -24.47
N GLY A 375 3.79 -39.18 -23.75
CA GLY A 375 3.10 -39.41 -22.48
C GLY A 375 4.00 -39.42 -21.24
N ALA A 376 5.29 -39.08 -21.37
CA ALA A 376 6.21 -38.96 -20.24
C ALA A 376 6.15 -37.56 -19.61
N VAL A 377 6.43 -37.44 -18.30
CA VAL A 377 6.47 -36.14 -17.61
C VAL A 377 7.57 -35.27 -18.22
N ALA A 378 7.22 -34.08 -18.69
CA ALA A 378 8.14 -33.26 -19.46
C ALA A 378 8.27 -31.82 -18.96
N HIS A 379 7.20 -31.24 -18.38
CA HIS A 379 7.19 -29.83 -18.04
C HIS A 379 6.30 -29.52 -16.84
N VAL A 380 6.57 -28.39 -16.18
CA VAL A 380 5.74 -27.85 -15.11
C VAL A 380 5.68 -26.33 -15.21
N GLY A 381 4.51 -25.76 -14.91
CA GLY A 381 4.30 -24.32 -14.93
C GLY A 381 3.11 -23.90 -14.08
N LEU A 382 2.82 -22.60 -14.06
CA LEU A 382 1.67 -22.02 -13.37
C LEU A 382 0.58 -21.68 -14.39
N VAL A 383 -0.65 -22.10 -14.13
CA VAL A 383 -1.80 -21.64 -14.92
C VAL A 383 -2.01 -20.15 -14.64
N VAL A 384 -1.99 -19.34 -15.70
CA VAL A 384 -2.25 -17.89 -15.65
C VAL A 384 -3.42 -17.46 -16.53
N GLY A 385 -4.09 -18.44 -17.12
CA GLY A 385 -5.29 -18.31 -17.93
C GLY A 385 -5.61 -19.66 -18.59
N SER A 386 -6.86 -19.87 -18.98
CA SER A 386 -7.27 -21.08 -19.70
C SER A 386 -8.54 -20.83 -20.49
N ASP A 387 -8.71 -21.57 -21.57
CA ASP A 387 -9.99 -21.77 -22.26
C ASP A 387 -10.28 -23.28 -22.39
N ALA A 388 -11.35 -23.65 -23.11
CA ALA A 388 -11.81 -25.03 -23.21
C ALA A 388 -10.78 -25.99 -23.85
N ALA A 389 -9.81 -25.50 -24.62
CA ALA A 389 -8.84 -26.33 -25.35
C ALA A 389 -7.38 -26.08 -24.90
N THR A 390 -7.08 -24.88 -24.39
CA THR A 390 -5.72 -24.43 -24.10
C THR A 390 -5.55 -23.84 -22.71
N LEU A 391 -4.40 -24.12 -22.10
CA LEU A 391 -3.92 -23.48 -20.89
C LEU A 391 -2.84 -22.46 -21.25
N GLN A 392 -2.97 -21.23 -20.76
CA GLN A 392 -1.87 -20.26 -20.71
C GLN A 392 -1.01 -20.59 -19.51
N VAL A 393 0.20 -21.12 -19.77
CA VAL A 393 1.11 -21.58 -18.73
C VAL A 393 2.28 -20.62 -18.64
N LEU A 394 2.44 -20.00 -17.47
CA LEU A 394 3.60 -19.23 -17.10
C LEU A 394 4.64 -20.18 -16.49
N GLY A 395 5.76 -20.36 -17.19
CA GLY A 395 6.79 -21.30 -16.80
C GLY A 395 8.18 -20.81 -17.20
N GLY A 396 9.18 -21.39 -16.53
CA GLY A 396 10.57 -21.26 -16.90
C GLY A 396 10.97 -22.36 -17.89
N ASN A 397 12.13 -22.22 -18.54
CA ASN A 397 12.63 -23.14 -19.55
C ASN A 397 11.66 -23.35 -20.73
N GLN A 398 10.95 -22.30 -21.14
CA GLN A 398 10.00 -22.38 -22.26
C GLN A 398 10.63 -21.87 -23.55
N GLY A 399 10.46 -22.61 -24.65
CA GLY A 399 11.00 -22.26 -25.96
C GLY A 399 12.46 -22.68 -26.14
N SER A 400 13.07 -22.22 -27.24
CA SER A 400 14.49 -22.40 -27.55
C SER A 400 15.01 -21.11 -28.19
N PRO A 401 15.90 -20.33 -27.52
CA PRO A 401 16.44 -20.57 -26.17
C PRO A 401 15.36 -20.54 -25.07
N GLY A 402 15.59 -21.25 -23.97
CA GLY A 402 14.64 -21.35 -22.86
C GLY A 402 14.46 -20.00 -22.16
N LYS A 403 13.21 -19.64 -21.80
CA LYS A 403 12.92 -18.38 -21.08
C LYS A 403 11.73 -18.49 -20.14
N VAL A 404 11.60 -17.53 -19.23
CA VAL A 404 10.37 -17.31 -18.47
C VAL A 404 9.37 -16.60 -19.37
N SER A 405 8.24 -17.25 -19.66
CA SER A 405 7.23 -16.69 -20.56
C SER A 405 5.87 -17.34 -20.31
N ILE A 406 4.84 -16.85 -21.00
CA ILE A 406 3.54 -17.53 -21.10
C ILE A 406 3.52 -18.29 -22.42
N VAL A 407 3.23 -19.59 -22.37
CA VAL A 407 3.07 -20.45 -23.55
C VAL A 407 1.74 -21.19 -23.47
N PRO A 408 0.97 -21.25 -24.58
CA PRO A 408 -0.24 -22.05 -24.64
C PRO A 408 0.09 -23.54 -24.73
N TYR A 409 -0.55 -24.36 -23.88
CA TYR A 409 -0.50 -25.82 -23.94
C TYR A 409 -1.90 -26.40 -24.12
N GLN A 410 -2.03 -27.48 -24.89
CA GLN A 410 -3.31 -28.20 -25.01
C GLN A 410 -3.68 -28.86 -23.68
N VAL A 411 -4.94 -28.78 -23.28
CA VAL A 411 -5.47 -29.42 -22.05
C VAL A 411 -5.21 -30.94 -22.05
N ALA A 412 -5.17 -31.58 -23.23
CA ALA A 412 -4.82 -32.99 -23.38
C ALA A 412 -3.40 -33.35 -22.90
N ARG A 413 -2.50 -32.37 -22.76
CA ARG A 413 -1.15 -32.57 -22.22
C ARG A 413 -1.11 -32.55 -20.69
N ILE A 414 -2.19 -32.16 -20.02
CA ILE A 414 -2.25 -32.14 -18.56
C ILE A 414 -2.09 -33.56 -18.04
N ARG A 415 -1.05 -33.74 -17.23
CA ARG A 415 -0.86 -34.96 -16.46
C ARG A 415 -1.44 -34.81 -15.05
N LYS A 416 -1.15 -33.68 -14.41
CA LYS A 416 -1.52 -33.43 -13.01
C LYS A 416 -1.63 -31.95 -12.70
N THR A 417 -2.51 -31.61 -11.77
CA THR A 417 -2.78 -30.22 -11.33
C THR A 417 -2.81 -30.13 -9.82
N ARG A 418 -2.19 -29.07 -9.27
CA ARG A 418 -1.99 -28.88 -7.83
C ARG A 418 -2.18 -27.44 -7.38
N ILE A 419 -2.65 -27.26 -6.16
CA ILE A 419 -2.76 -25.95 -5.51
C ILE A 419 -2.53 -26.08 -4.02
N MET A 420 -2.17 -24.99 -3.34
CA MET A 420 -2.12 -24.95 -1.89
C MET A 420 -2.97 -23.81 -1.34
N SER A 421 -3.70 -24.12 -0.26
CA SER A 421 -4.53 -23.15 0.45
C SER A 421 -3.65 -22.15 1.22
N VAL A 422 -4.01 -20.87 1.16
CA VAL A 422 -3.34 -19.78 1.90
C VAL A 422 -4.20 -19.41 3.12
N PRO A 423 -3.71 -19.52 4.37
CA PRO A 423 -4.44 -19.03 5.55
C PRO A 423 -4.41 -17.50 5.66
N VAL A 424 -5.49 -16.89 6.18
CA VAL A 424 -5.61 -15.44 6.39
C VAL A 424 -5.02 -15.03 7.77
N PRO A 425 -4.18 -13.97 7.90
CA PRO A 425 -3.57 -13.57 9.19
C PRO A 425 -4.54 -12.99 10.25
N ALA A 426 -4.30 -13.30 11.52
CA ALA A 426 -5.14 -13.05 12.70
C ALA A 426 -4.97 -11.68 13.40
N ALA A 427 -4.67 -10.59 12.69
CA ALA A 427 -4.24 -9.32 13.31
C ALA A 427 -5.35 -8.24 13.48
N VAL A 428 -6.55 -8.59 13.94
CA VAL A 428 -7.58 -7.60 14.37
C VAL A 428 -8.28 -8.00 15.69
N ALA A 429 -7.53 -8.51 16.65
CA ALA A 429 -8.01 -8.70 18.02
C ALA A 429 -7.28 -7.70 18.93
N GLY A 430 -7.87 -6.52 19.21
CA GLY A 430 -7.24 -5.60 20.16
C GLY A 430 -7.68 -4.13 20.26
N LEU A 431 -8.82 -3.68 19.72
CA LEU A 431 -9.32 -2.32 20.00
C LEU A 431 -10.48 -2.39 21.01
N THR A 432 -10.20 -2.04 22.28
CA THR A 432 -11.20 -1.87 23.35
C THR A 432 -12.02 -0.61 23.10
N ILE A 433 -13.34 -0.77 23.02
CA ILE A 433 -14.32 0.32 22.85
C ILE A 433 -15.00 0.61 24.18
N ASP A 434 -15.09 1.90 24.55
CA ASP A 434 -15.79 2.36 25.75
C ASP A 434 -17.31 2.26 25.57
N VAL A 435 -17.84 1.08 25.89
CA VAL A 435 -19.27 0.74 25.90
C VAL A 435 -20.08 1.70 26.78
N ALA A 436 -19.49 2.27 27.83
CA ALA A 436 -20.17 3.20 28.75
C ALA A 436 -20.29 4.62 28.18
N ALA A 437 -19.39 5.05 27.29
CA ALA A 437 -19.56 6.29 26.52
C ALA A 437 -20.72 6.17 25.52
N LEU A 438 -20.87 5.03 24.86
CA LEU A 438 -21.96 4.76 23.91
C LEU A 438 -23.33 4.68 24.61
N GLN A 439 -23.40 4.13 25.83
CA GLN A 439 -24.63 4.07 26.61
C GLN A 439 -25.12 5.44 27.10
N ARG A 440 -24.21 6.38 27.40
CA ARG A 440 -24.54 7.76 27.85
C ARG A 440 -25.24 8.61 26.79
N VAL A 441 -25.09 8.27 25.51
CA VAL A 441 -25.78 8.94 24.39
C VAL A 441 -26.98 8.14 23.87
N GLY A 442 -27.46 7.16 24.66
CA GLY A 442 -28.69 6.41 24.39
C GLY A 442 -28.53 5.15 23.53
N ALA A 443 -27.30 4.65 23.32
CA ALA A 443 -27.07 3.39 22.60
C ALA A 443 -27.01 2.18 23.54
N SER A 444 -27.74 1.11 23.21
CA SER A 444 -27.66 -0.16 23.96
C SER A 444 -26.42 -0.97 23.52
N ALA A 445 -25.19 -0.52 23.83
CA ALA A 445 -23.95 -1.23 23.47
C ALA A 445 -23.58 -2.35 24.46
N THR A 446 -22.95 -3.43 23.98
CA THR A 446 -22.35 -4.53 24.77
C THR A 446 -20.91 -4.80 24.31
N PRO A 447 -20.07 -5.52 25.08
CA PRO A 447 -18.71 -5.87 24.66
C PRO A 447 -18.62 -6.64 23.34
N ALA A 448 -19.68 -7.40 22.99
CA ALA A 448 -19.75 -8.15 21.75
C ALA A 448 -19.82 -7.24 20.50
N ASP A 449 -20.13 -5.95 20.66
CA ASP A 449 -20.24 -5.00 19.56
C ASP A 449 -18.92 -4.26 19.25
N ALA A 450 -17.81 -4.61 19.94
CA ALA A 450 -16.54 -3.88 19.81
C ALA A 450 -15.97 -3.88 18.38
N ASP A 451 -15.92 -5.04 17.71
CA ASP A 451 -15.41 -5.09 16.33
C ASP A 451 -16.28 -4.28 15.36
N PHE A 452 -17.61 -4.35 15.56
CA PHE A 452 -18.56 -3.57 14.77
C PHE A 452 -18.37 -2.07 14.93
N VAL A 453 -18.27 -1.57 16.17
CA VAL A 453 -18.11 -0.13 16.44
C VAL A 453 -16.73 0.37 15.98
N ALA A 454 -15.66 -0.44 16.07
CA ALA A 454 -14.33 -0.04 15.58
C ALA A 454 -14.31 0.17 14.07
N ARG A 455 -15.00 -0.69 13.33
CA ARG A 455 -14.99 -0.69 11.86
C ARG A 455 -16.05 0.23 11.26
N ALA A 456 -17.14 0.48 11.98
CA ALA A 456 -18.27 1.23 11.48
C ALA A 456 -17.90 2.61 10.88
N PRO A 457 -17.03 3.44 11.49
CA PRO A 457 -16.68 4.74 10.91
C PRO A 457 -15.95 4.64 9.57
N GLY A 458 -15.14 3.59 9.37
CA GLY A 458 -14.50 3.32 8.08
C GLY A 458 -15.53 2.92 7.03
N ILE A 459 -16.37 1.93 7.37
CA ILE A 459 -17.37 1.38 6.45
C ILE A 459 -18.44 2.43 6.09
N VAL A 460 -18.89 3.26 7.04
CA VAL A 460 -19.83 4.36 6.76
C VAL A 460 -19.22 5.37 5.79
N ARG A 461 -17.95 5.75 5.98
CA ARG A 461 -17.24 6.65 5.03
C ARG A 461 -17.10 6.03 3.67
N ASP A 462 -16.73 4.76 3.62
CA ASP A 462 -16.58 4.04 2.37
C ASP A 462 -17.93 3.95 1.65
N LEU A 463 -19.02 3.59 2.35
CA LEU A 463 -20.37 3.54 1.77
C LEU A 463 -20.78 4.90 1.20
N MET A 464 -20.52 6.00 1.91
CA MET A 464 -20.84 7.34 1.43
C MET A 464 -19.98 7.74 0.22
N ARG A 465 -18.70 7.36 0.21
CA ARG A 465 -17.79 7.58 -0.93
C ARG A 465 -18.24 6.78 -2.15
N ASP A 466 -18.58 5.52 -1.94
CA ASP A 466 -18.82 4.55 -3.00
C ASP A 466 -20.30 4.45 -3.39
N LEU A 467 -21.22 5.09 -2.67
CA LEU A 467 -22.61 5.25 -3.09
C LEU A 467 -22.94 6.75 -3.10
N PRO A 468 -22.58 7.47 -4.18
CA PRO A 468 -22.70 8.93 -4.22
C PRO A 468 -24.13 9.41 -3.94
N GLY A 469 -24.24 10.40 -3.06
CA GLY A 469 -25.52 10.96 -2.61
C GLY A 469 -26.13 10.23 -1.41
N LEU A 470 -25.49 9.17 -0.90
CA LEU A 470 -25.89 8.49 0.32
C LEU A 470 -25.53 9.34 1.55
N ALA A 471 -26.54 9.74 2.33
CA ALA A 471 -26.30 10.48 3.57
C ALA A 471 -25.80 9.55 4.69
N ALA A 472 -25.14 10.12 5.69
CA ALA A 472 -24.56 9.35 6.78
C ALA A 472 -25.60 8.47 7.53
N HIS A 473 -26.80 9.00 7.83
CA HIS A 473 -27.86 8.22 8.47
C HIS A 473 -28.43 7.11 7.58
N GLN A 474 -28.31 7.24 6.25
CA GLN A 474 -28.73 6.20 5.32
C GLN A 474 -27.67 5.09 5.22
N ALA A 475 -26.38 5.45 5.20
CA ALA A 475 -25.27 4.50 5.32
C ALA A 475 -25.29 3.77 6.67
N GLY A 476 -25.58 4.48 7.76
CA GLY A 476 -25.82 3.88 9.08
C GLY A 476 -27.02 2.93 9.09
N GLY A 477 -28.07 3.20 8.31
CA GLY A 477 -29.23 2.32 8.14
C GLY A 477 -28.90 1.00 7.41
N ILE A 478 -28.03 1.06 6.40
CA ILE A 478 -27.47 -0.13 5.72
C ILE A 478 -26.65 -0.94 6.72
N LEU A 479 -25.69 -0.28 7.38
CA LEU A 479 -24.76 -0.96 8.28
C LEU A 479 -25.46 -1.51 9.55
N GLY A 480 -26.56 -0.91 9.98
CA GLY A 480 -27.39 -1.41 11.07
C GLY A 480 -28.09 -2.74 10.76
N ASN A 481 -28.51 -2.93 9.52
CA ASN A 481 -29.06 -4.22 9.08
C ASN A 481 -27.98 -5.29 9.04
N ILE A 482 -26.84 -4.98 8.42
CA ILE A 482 -25.68 -5.87 8.34
C ILE A 482 -25.19 -6.28 9.74
N GLY A 483 -25.10 -5.32 10.66
CA GLY A 483 -24.72 -5.59 12.04
C GLY A 483 -25.62 -6.62 12.72
N HIS A 484 -26.92 -6.63 12.40
CA HIS A 484 -27.82 -7.67 12.88
C HIS A 484 -27.60 -9.02 12.17
N GLU A 485 -27.47 -9.03 10.84
CA GLU A 485 -27.34 -10.25 10.04
C GLU A 485 -26.11 -11.08 10.42
N CYS A 486 -24.95 -10.43 10.60
CA CYS A 486 -23.70 -11.13 10.90
C CYS A 486 -23.23 -10.97 12.36
N ALA A 487 -24.14 -10.58 13.25
CA ALA A 487 -23.87 -10.36 14.67
C ALA A 487 -22.64 -9.46 14.95
N GLY A 488 -22.51 -8.38 14.16
CA GLY A 488 -21.37 -7.47 14.21
C GLY A 488 -20.09 -8.06 13.61
N PHE A 489 -20.19 -8.73 12.46
CA PHE A 489 -19.12 -9.40 11.71
C PHE A 489 -18.57 -10.70 12.31
N ARG A 490 -19.13 -11.15 13.44
CA ARG A 490 -18.65 -12.34 14.15
C ARG A 490 -19.15 -13.64 13.53
N GLU A 491 -20.34 -13.61 12.94
CA GLU A 491 -20.98 -14.79 12.35
C GLU A 491 -21.16 -14.58 10.85
N LEU A 492 -20.23 -15.14 10.06
CA LEU A 492 -20.27 -15.07 8.60
C LEU A 492 -20.89 -16.33 7.97
N VAL A 493 -21.32 -17.30 8.78
CA VAL A 493 -22.10 -18.47 8.37
C VAL A 493 -23.32 -18.51 9.27
N GLN A 494 -24.49 -18.81 8.71
CA GLN A 494 -25.74 -18.87 9.45
C GLN A 494 -25.67 -19.86 10.61
N LEU A 495 -26.09 -19.41 11.80
CA LEU A 495 -26.04 -20.22 13.01
C LEU A 495 -26.82 -21.53 12.87
N GLY A 496 -26.17 -22.63 13.26
CA GLY A 496 -26.74 -23.98 13.20
C GLY A 496 -26.61 -24.66 11.83
N MET A 497 -25.97 -24.03 10.84
CA MET A 497 -25.74 -24.60 9.51
C MET A 497 -24.25 -24.80 9.22
N ALA A 498 -23.93 -25.77 8.35
CA ALA A 498 -22.56 -26.00 7.89
C ALA A 498 -22.14 -24.94 6.87
N GLU A 499 -20.84 -24.67 6.76
CA GLU A 499 -20.31 -23.73 5.76
C GLU A 499 -20.73 -24.15 4.34
N GLY A 500 -21.20 -23.17 3.54
CA GLY A 500 -21.77 -23.42 2.21
C GLY A 500 -23.26 -23.79 2.22
N THR A 501 -23.84 -24.07 3.39
CA THR A 501 -25.28 -24.37 3.56
C THR A 501 -25.93 -23.27 4.40
N GLY A 502 -26.89 -22.51 3.84
CA GLY A 502 -27.49 -21.34 4.51
C GLY A 502 -26.75 -20.02 4.34
N GLY A 503 -27.23 -18.95 4.97
CA GLY A 503 -26.71 -17.58 4.82
C GLY A 503 -25.20 -17.46 5.02
N MET A 504 -24.53 -16.67 4.18
CA MET A 504 -23.09 -16.40 4.27
C MET A 504 -22.75 -14.92 4.06
N GLY A 505 -21.68 -14.48 4.73
CA GLY A 505 -21.16 -13.12 4.63
C GLY A 505 -21.93 -12.10 5.48
N TRP A 506 -21.61 -10.82 5.26
CA TRP A 506 -22.12 -9.69 6.05
C TRP A 506 -23.64 -9.58 6.03
N CYS A 507 -24.25 -9.75 4.85
CA CYS A 507 -25.71 -9.67 4.70
C CYS A 507 -26.38 -11.04 4.78
N GLN A 508 -25.66 -12.08 5.24
CA GLN A 508 -26.15 -13.46 5.28
C GLN A 508 -26.81 -13.89 3.96
N TRP A 509 -26.18 -13.56 2.83
CA TRP A 509 -26.70 -13.90 1.52
C TRP A 509 -26.96 -15.41 1.45
N ASP A 510 -28.20 -15.79 1.14
CA ASP A 510 -28.68 -17.17 1.07
C ASP A 510 -29.13 -17.52 -0.35
N GLY A 511 -29.20 -18.82 -0.66
CA GLY A 511 -29.61 -19.36 -1.95
C GLY A 511 -28.83 -18.78 -3.12
N ALA A 512 -29.54 -18.27 -4.13
CA ALA A 512 -28.91 -17.70 -5.32
C ALA A 512 -28.04 -16.47 -5.01
N ARG A 513 -28.39 -15.67 -3.99
CA ARG A 513 -27.57 -14.52 -3.57
C ARG A 513 -26.29 -14.98 -2.88
N ARG A 514 -26.32 -16.08 -2.12
CA ARG A 514 -25.08 -16.72 -1.61
C ARG A 514 -24.17 -17.11 -2.75
N VAL A 515 -24.72 -17.83 -3.73
CA VAL A 515 -23.96 -18.31 -4.88
C VAL A 515 -23.37 -17.12 -5.63
N ALA A 516 -24.14 -16.05 -5.82
CA ALA A 516 -23.67 -14.83 -6.45
C ALA A 516 -22.63 -14.08 -5.60
N PHE A 517 -22.74 -14.07 -4.27
CA PHE A 517 -21.74 -13.49 -3.37
C PHE A 517 -20.44 -14.29 -3.37
N LEU A 518 -20.48 -15.61 -3.18
CA LEU A 518 -19.29 -16.45 -3.19
C LEU A 518 -18.64 -16.43 -4.56
N LYS A 519 -19.47 -16.40 -5.62
CA LYS A 519 -18.99 -16.17 -6.98
C LYS A 519 -18.36 -14.78 -7.09
N TRP A 520 -18.95 -13.72 -6.56
CA TRP A 520 -18.37 -12.38 -6.58
C TRP A 520 -17.04 -12.32 -5.83
N ALA A 521 -16.98 -12.84 -4.61
CA ALA A 521 -15.76 -12.90 -3.81
C ALA A 521 -14.67 -13.70 -4.52
N ASN A 522 -15.05 -14.79 -5.18
CA ASN A 522 -14.13 -15.57 -6.02
C ASN A 522 -13.73 -14.82 -7.30
N ASP A 523 -14.66 -14.12 -7.96
CA ASP A 523 -14.43 -13.33 -9.18
C ASP A 523 -13.56 -12.09 -8.88
N HIS A 524 -13.64 -11.55 -7.67
CA HIS A 524 -12.84 -10.43 -7.16
C HIS A 524 -11.71 -10.89 -6.25
N VAL A 525 -11.54 -12.20 -6.14
CA VAL A 525 -10.42 -12.91 -5.52
C VAL A 525 -10.02 -12.34 -4.17
N GLN A 526 -11.06 -12.09 -3.40
CA GLN A 526 -10.99 -11.73 -2.00
C GLN A 526 -11.50 -12.96 -1.25
N PRO A 527 -10.86 -13.39 -0.15
CA PRO A 527 -11.43 -14.44 0.69
C PRO A 527 -12.87 -14.04 1.03
N TRP A 528 -13.85 -14.91 0.83
CA TRP A 528 -15.25 -14.52 1.04
C TRP A 528 -15.52 -14.06 2.49
N ARG A 529 -14.66 -14.44 3.45
CA ARG A 529 -14.68 -13.97 4.84
C ARG A 529 -14.05 -12.58 5.05
N SER A 530 -13.37 -12.02 4.05
CA SER A 530 -12.65 -10.76 4.16
C SER A 530 -13.60 -9.56 4.13
N PRO A 531 -13.27 -8.45 4.83
CA PRO A 531 -14.06 -7.23 4.76
C PRO A 531 -14.24 -6.71 3.33
N GLU A 532 -13.20 -6.82 2.50
CA GLU A 532 -13.18 -6.34 1.12
C GLU A 532 -14.18 -7.11 0.25
N ALA A 533 -14.26 -8.44 0.38
CA ALA A 533 -15.20 -9.27 -0.37
C ALA A 533 -16.64 -8.89 -0.05
N ASN A 534 -16.95 -8.80 1.24
CA ASN A 534 -18.29 -8.53 1.71
C ASN A 534 -18.72 -7.10 1.37
N TYR A 535 -17.83 -6.12 1.56
CA TYR A 535 -18.11 -4.72 1.26
C TYR A 535 -18.27 -4.49 -0.25
N SER A 536 -17.35 -5.00 -1.07
CA SER A 536 -17.40 -4.78 -2.51
C SER A 536 -18.63 -5.43 -3.15
N TYR A 537 -19.04 -6.60 -2.68
CA TYR A 537 -20.25 -7.25 -3.19
C TYR A 537 -21.51 -6.50 -2.80
N LEU A 538 -21.63 -6.07 -1.54
CA LEU A 538 -22.73 -5.24 -1.08
C LEU A 538 -22.90 -3.99 -1.97
N VAL A 539 -21.80 -3.27 -2.23
CA VAL A 539 -21.82 -2.06 -3.07
C VAL A 539 -22.19 -2.41 -4.51
N HIS A 540 -21.68 -3.51 -5.07
CA HIS A 540 -22.06 -3.95 -6.41
C HIS A 540 -23.56 -4.24 -6.49
N GLU A 541 -24.09 -5.00 -5.55
CA GLU A 541 -25.49 -5.41 -5.56
C GLU A 541 -26.39 -4.17 -5.44
N LEU A 542 -26.06 -3.24 -4.53
CA LEU A 542 -26.78 -1.98 -4.37
C LEU A 542 -26.67 -1.03 -5.56
N ARG A 543 -25.63 -1.15 -6.40
CA ARG A 543 -25.53 -0.38 -7.65
C ARG A 543 -26.21 -1.07 -8.83
N THR A 544 -26.52 -2.35 -8.72
CA THR A 544 -27.01 -3.17 -9.83
C THR A 544 -28.35 -3.82 -9.47
N THR A 545 -28.34 -5.11 -9.13
CA THR A 545 -29.54 -5.93 -8.95
C THR A 545 -30.45 -5.42 -7.83
N GLU A 546 -29.89 -4.71 -6.85
CA GLU A 546 -30.60 -4.11 -5.71
C GLU A 546 -30.58 -2.58 -5.74
N ALA A 547 -30.34 -1.95 -6.91
CA ALA A 547 -30.39 -0.50 -7.08
C ALA A 547 -31.75 0.11 -6.73
N ALA A 548 -32.84 -0.64 -6.90
CA ALA A 548 -34.17 -0.21 -6.48
C ALA A 548 -34.28 -0.08 -4.95
N ALA A 549 -33.64 -0.99 -4.19
CA ALA A 549 -33.59 -0.92 -2.74
C ALA A 549 -32.76 0.28 -2.29
N LEU A 550 -31.59 0.51 -2.90
CA LEU A 550 -30.75 1.68 -2.63
C LEU A 550 -31.50 3.00 -2.92
N LYS A 551 -32.14 3.12 -4.09
CA LYS A 551 -32.90 4.33 -4.46
C LYS A 551 -34.06 4.60 -3.50
N ALA A 552 -34.73 3.54 -3.00
CA ALA A 552 -35.78 3.69 -2.00
C ALA A 552 -35.23 4.15 -0.65
N LEU A 553 -34.09 3.60 -0.23
CA LEU A 553 -33.39 3.99 0.99
C LEU A 553 -32.90 5.45 0.95
N MET A 554 -32.37 5.91 -0.19
CA MET A 554 -31.89 7.30 -0.36
C MET A 554 -32.98 8.37 -0.24
N ARG A 555 -34.26 7.98 -0.27
CA ARG A 555 -35.40 8.90 -0.03
C ARG A 555 -35.72 9.06 1.46
N GLN A 556 -35.16 8.23 2.33
CA GLN A 556 -35.50 8.22 3.74
C GLN A 556 -34.73 9.31 4.49
N THR A 557 -35.45 10.07 5.30
CA THR A 557 -34.91 11.23 6.02
C THR A 557 -34.52 10.93 7.46
N SER A 558 -34.83 9.73 7.97
CA SER A 558 -34.42 9.28 9.31
C SER A 558 -33.67 7.95 9.27
N LEU A 559 -32.87 7.70 10.30
CA LEU A 559 -32.08 6.48 10.48
C LEU A 559 -32.99 5.25 10.57
N GLU A 560 -34.06 5.33 11.36
CA GLU A 560 -35.03 4.25 11.55
C GLU A 560 -35.77 3.93 10.25
N ALA A 561 -36.18 4.94 9.48
CA ALA A 561 -36.83 4.73 8.19
C ALA A 561 -35.86 4.12 7.16
N ALA A 562 -34.57 4.50 7.20
CA ALA A 562 -33.54 3.89 6.36
C ALA A 562 -33.33 2.41 6.73
N VAL A 563 -33.28 2.06 8.02
CA VAL A 563 -33.17 0.67 8.49
C VAL A 563 -34.34 -0.18 7.99
N VAL A 564 -35.57 0.30 8.17
CA VAL A 564 -36.78 -0.38 7.72
C VAL A 564 -36.78 -0.53 6.20
N SER A 565 -36.48 0.55 5.47
CA SER A 565 -36.46 0.51 4.01
C SER A 565 -35.40 -0.45 3.46
N PHE A 566 -34.26 -0.61 4.13
CA PHE A 566 -33.24 -1.57 3.71
C PHE A 566 -33.67 -3.00 4.02
N ASP A 567 -34.20 -3.27 5.22
CA ASP A 567 -34.68 -4.60 5.56
C ASP A 567 -35.80 -5.05 4.62
N GLU A 568 -36.80 -4.21 4.35
CA GLU A 568 -37.95 -4.61 3.55
C GLU A 568 -37.59 -4.87 2.09
N ARG A 569 -36.57 -4.19 1.57
CA ARG A 569 -36.30 -4.14 0.13
C ARG A 569 -35.02 -4.84 -0.28
N PHE A 570 -34.00 -4.88 0.58
CA PHE A 570 -32.74 -5.57 0.35
C PHE A 570 -32.68 -6.91 1.08
N GLU A 571 -32.77 -6.91 2.42
CA GLU A 571 -32.62 -8.16 3.21
C GLU A 571 -33.83 -9.09 3.10
N ARG A 572 -35.02 -8.49 3.04
CA ARG A 572 -36.32 -9.15 2.97
C ARG A 572 -36.49 -10.19 4.08
N SER A 573 -36.03 -9.85 5.30
CA SER A 573 -35.97 -10.81 6.40
C SER A 573 -37.35 -11.36 6.78
N GLY A 574 -37.42 -12.65 7.09
CA GLY A 574 -38.67 -13.30 7.51
C GLY A 574 -39.11 -12.85 8.91
N VAL A 575 -38.16 -12.77 9.85
CA VAL A 575 -38.36 -12.15 11.16
C VAL A 575 -37.64 -10.81 11.16
N LYS A 576 -38.43 -9.73 11.27
CA LYS A 576 -37.95 -8.38 11.00
C LYS A 576 -36.93 -7.86 12.00
N ALA A 577 -37.08 -8.19 13.30
CA ALA A 577 -36.13 -7.80 14.36
C ALA A 577 -35.66 -6.32 14.28
N LEU A 578 -36.59 -5.41 13.95
CA LEU A 578 -36.28 -4.00 13.62
C LEU A 578 -35.66 -3.27 14.81
N ASP A 579 -36.01 -3.64 16.03
CA ASP A 579 -35.42 -3.14 17.27
C ASP A 579 -33.89 -3.39 17.31
N LYS A 580 -33.45 -4.60 16.92
CA LYS A 580 -32.03 -4.97 16.89
C LYS A 580 -31.28 -4.30 15.75
N ARG A 581 -31.90 -4.18 14.57
CA ARG A 581 -31.32 -3.51 13.40
C ARG A 581 -31.16 -2.00 13.65
N VAL A 582 -32.17 -1.36 14.22
CA VAL A 582 -32.11 0.07 14.61
C VAL A 582 -31.06 0.29 15.69
N ARG A 583 -30.91 -0.62 16.66
CA ARG A 583 -29.84 -0.57 17.66
C ARG A 583 -28.45 -0.54 17.01
N TYR A 584 -28.14 -1.46 16.08
CA TYR A 584 -26.86 -1.47 15.37
C TYR A 584 -26.65 -0.22 14.52
N ALA A 585 -27.71 0.29 13.87
CA ALA A 585 -27.66 1.52 13.09
C ALA A 585 -27.25 2.72 13.97
N ARG A 586 -27.83 2.83 15.17
CA ARG A 586 -27.49 3.89 16.13
C ARG A 586 -26.05 3.76 16.63
N LEU A 587 -25.57 2.55 16.90
CA LEU A 587 -24.18 2.30 17.28
C LEU A 587 -23.19 2.77 16.20
N ALA A 588 -23.48 2.46 14.93
CA ALA A 588 -22.66 2.92 13.82
C ALA A 588 -22.64 4.46 13.71
N MET A 589 -23.79 5.12 13.87
CA MET A 589 -23.89 6.57 13.77
C MET A 589 -23.20 7.32 14.91
N ILE A 590 -23.29 6.77 16.13
CA ILE A 590 -22.59 7.35 17.28
C ILE A 590 -21.08 7.21 17.11
N ALA A 591 -20.59 6.05 16.68
CA ALA A 591 -19.17 5.83 16.41
C ALA A 591 -18.64 6.73 15.29
N PHE A 592 -19.46 7.02 14.29
CA PHE A 592 -19.08 7.84 13.14
C PHE A 592 -19.03 9.34 13.45
N GLY A 593 -19.87 9.82 14.38
CA GLY A 593 -19.95 11.23 14.76
C GLY A 593 -19.17 11.63 16.02
N GLY A 594 -18.56 10.66 16.71
CA GLY A 594 -17.81 10.87 17.96
C GLY A 594 -16.32 11.15 17.79
#